data_AF-A0A832BDN0-F1
#
_entry.id   AF-A0A832BDN0-F1
#
_cell.length_a   1.000
_cell.length_b   1.000
_cell.length_c   1.000
_cell.angle_alpha   90.00
_cell.angle_beta   90.00
_cell.angle_gamma   90.00
#
_symmetry.space_group_name_H-M   'P 1'
#
loop_
_entity.id
_entity.type
_entity.pdbx_description
1 polymer ?
#
loop_
_entity_poly.entity_id
_entity_poly.type
_entity_poly.pdbx_seq_one_letter_code
_entity_poly.pdbx_strand_id
1 'polypeptide(L)'
;MGVVMVLAMTGALLAHSPANGATIRLHLACGLRTVGMGRSVPIMMRATDGRGRPVAGLELWPYLNGLRWGAQVITDAHGRASATLPLPDPGQARLQVALRPTPPKQTAWWIWAPTVADGQTVYLRRVFSLRHVPRHANLIATCDDVFRAYLNGSEVASGSNYQHVQRATGLRRFLHAGTNILAVEAHNGTGPAGFLAMLQVDGANLLPTDSRWEVYTVKPQDWPVPTNAGEPAHAIALAGEGVWKSSIQGWPGIAPSSDFPVGLPMPKGAVHSNTVTVRVVPRKIAHRTDPNHLVGMEWEPWFTPLNVRWDTAEAVPILGNYSSYDRRVIRQHALWMTEAGVDFLLVDWSNNLWGKQHWSERGPYVDELIRGTSAMLDEYARMKREGIPVPKVTLLLGLDNGPQTTTTALNEEMRWVYDHYVMNPKYRGLW
;
A
#
# COMPACT_ATOMS: atom_id res chain seq x y z
N MET A 1 -24.02 21.82 24.46
CA MET A 1 -22.89 22.68 24.92
C MET A 1 -22.05 21.87 25.89
N GLY A 2 -20.91 21.38 25.42
CA GLY A 2 -19.93 20.63 26.21
C GLY A 2 -18.62 20.69 25.44
N VAL A 3 -17.76 21.62 25.80
CA VAL A 3 -16.47 21.86 25.15
C VAL A 3 -15.52 20.77 25.61
N VAL A 4 -15.23 19.80 24.73
CA VAL A 4 -14.12 18.86 24.92
C VAL A 4 -12.85 19.57 24.46
N MET A 5 -12.07 20.00 25.44
CA MET A 5 -10.77 20.64 25.26
C MET A 5 -9.75 19.58 24.86
N VAL A 6 -9.50 19.43 23.55
CA VAL A 6 -8.40 18.61 23.03
C VAL A 6 -7.10 19.35 23.33
N LEU A 7 -6.38 18.91 24.37
CA LEU A 7 -5.00 19.34 24.63
C LEU A 7 -4.10 18.72 23.55
N ALA A 8 -3.85 19.48 22.48
CA ALA A 8 -2.80 19.16 21.51
C ALA A 8 -1.43 19.36 22.17
N MET A 9 -0.82 18.31 22.70
CA MET A 9 0.60 18.31 23.02
C MET A 9 1.41 18.31 21.72
N THR A 10 1.71 19.50 21.21
CA THR A 10 2.63 19.72 20.09
C THR A 10 4.08 19.67 20.60
N GLY A 11 4.56 18.47 20.90
CA GLY A 11 5.99 18.20 21.03
C GLY A 11 6.61 18.05 19.64
N ALA A 12 6.90 19.17 18.97
CA ALA A 12 7.64 19.15 17.71
C ALA A 12 9.11 18.76 17.99
N LEU A 13 9.40 17.46 18.00
CA LEU A 13 10.76 16.95 17.81
C LEU A 13 11.18 17.32 16.39
N LEU A 14 11.97 18.39 16.27
CA LEU A 14 12.66 18.75 15.03
C LEU A 14 13.57 17.60 14.61
N ALA A 15 13.03 16.70 13.78
CA ALA A 15 13.79 15.68 13.08
C ALA A 15 14.78 16.38 12.15
N HIS A 16 16.02 16.52 12.61
CA HIS A 16 17.12 16.90 11.74
C HIS A 16 17.33 15.75 10.76
N SER A 17 16.82 15.91 9.53
CA SER A 17 17.23 15.04 8.43
C SER A 17 18.76 15.10 8.35
N PRO A 18 19.46 13.96 8.37
CA PRO A 18 20.91 13.97 8.23
C PRO A 18 21.26 14.66 6.91
N ALA A 19 22.20 15.60 6.99
CA ALA A 19 22.70 16.33 5.83
C ALA A 19 22.95 15.37 4.66
N ASN A 20 22.43 15.72 3.48
CA ASN A 20 22.64 14.99 2.23
C ASN A 20 24.12 14.59 2.10
N GLY A 21 24.44 13.31 2.29
CA GLY A 21 25.80 12.77 2.17
C GLY A 21 26.39 12.06 3.39
N ALA A 22 25.73 12.05 4.56
CA ALA A 22 26.24 11.28 5.70
C ALA A 22 26.03 9.76 5.52
N THR A 23 27.11 8.98 5.50
CA THR A 23 27.02 7.50 5.51
C THR A 23 26.39 7.01 6.81
N ILE A 24 25.18 6.47 6.75
CA ILE A 24 24.51 5.85 7.90
C ILE A 24 25.00 4.40 8.06
N ARG A 25 25.33 4.02 9.30
CA ARG A 25 25.65 2.66 9.71
C ARG A 25 24.62 2.20 10.74
N LEU A 26 24.02 1.03 10.49
CA LEU A 26 23.07 0.40 11.39
C LEU A 26 23.67 -0.85 12.01
N HIS A 27 23.42 -1.07 13.30
CA HIS A 27 23.76 -2.29 14.01
C HIS A 27 22.52 -2.83 14.72
N LEU A 28 22.34 -4.15 14.63
CA LEU A 28 21.26 -4.89 15.27
C LEU A 28 21.83 -5.89 16.28
N ALA A 29 21.22 -5.95 17.45
CA ALA A 29 21.48 -6.94 18.48
C ALA A 29 20.18 -7.61 18.92
N CYS A 30 20.25 -8.90 19.25
CA CYS A 30 19.19 -9.66 19.91
C CYS A 30 19.86 -10.49 21.02
N GLY A 31 19.34 -10.40 22.25
CA GLY A 31 19.88 -11.16 23.38
C GLY A 31 19.56 -12.66 23.31
N LEU A 32 18.61 -13.06 22.48
CA LEU A 32 18.15 -14.45 22.35
C LEU A 32 18.72 -15.10 21.08
N ARG A 33 19.29 -16.30 21.24
CA ARG A 33 19.73 -17.15 20.11
C ARG A 33 18.71 -18.22 19.75
N THR A 34 17.75 -18.50 20.62
CA THR A 34 16.67 -19.46 20.41
C THR A 34 15.39 -18.93 21.03
N VAL A 35 14.26 -19.16 20.39
CA VAL A 35 12.94 -18.81 20.91
C VAL A 35 11.91 -19.87 20.49
N GLY A 36 10.85 -20.06 21.28
CA GLY A 36 9.73 -20.91 20.88
C GLY A 36 8.85 -20.26 19.81
N MET A 37 8.29 -21.07 18.91
CA MET A 37 7.34 -20.63 17.87
C MET A 37 6.23 -19.72 18.41
N GLY A 38 5.97 -18.60 17.73
CA GLY A 38 4.95 -17.61 18.10
C GLY A 38 5.32 -16.69 19.26
N ARG A 39 6.48 -16.88 19.89
CA ARG A 39 7.02 -15.97 20.91
C ARG A 39 7.84 -14.87 20.26
N SER A 40 8.04 -13.80 21.00
CA SER A 40 8.75 -12.63 20.51
C SER A 40 10.17 -12.54 21.05
N VAL A 41 11.06 -11.92 20.28
CA VAL A 41 12.42 -11.60 20.70
C VAL A 41 12.60 -10.08 20.80
N PRO A 42 13.29 -9.58 21.85
CA PRO A 42 13.66 -8.18 21.91
C PRO A 42 14.85 -7.92 20.98
N ILE A 43 14.73 -6.88 20.16
CA ILE A 43 15.81 -6.42 19.31
C ILE A 43 16.21 -4.98 19.67
N MET A 44 17.51 -4.74 19.70
CA MET A 44 18.11 -3.44 19.99
C MET A 44 18.87 -2.95 18.77
N MET A 45 18.65 -1.70 18.41
CA MET A 45 19.18 -1.08 17.21
C MET A 45 20.06 0.10 17.60
N ARG A 46 21.13 0.31 16.85
CA ARG A 46 21.97 1.50 16.95
C ARG A 46 22.28 2.06 15.57
N ALA A 47 22.05 3.36 15.39
CA ALA A 47 22.36 4.11 14.19
C ALA A 47 23.49 5.12 14.46
N THR A 48 24.46 5.16 13.56
CA THR A 48 25.58 6.12 13.62
C THR A 48 25.94 6.66 12.25
N ASP A 49 26.56 7.84 12.21
CA ASP A 49 27.18 8.37 11.00
C ASP A 49 28.53 7.70 10.68
N GLY A 50 29.16 8.12 9.58
CA GLY A 50 30.47 7.63 9.16
C GLY A 50 31.61 7.90 10.17
N ARG A 51 31.39 8.79 11.14
CA ARG A 51 32.33 9.13 12.23
C ARG A 51 31.97 8.42 13.55
N GLY A 52 30.95 7.55 13.55
CA GLY A 52 30.50 6.81 14.73
C GLY A 52 29.61 7.60 15.70
N ARG A 53 29.20 8.83 15.34
CA ARG A 53 28.32 9.66 16.16
C ARG A 53 26.88 9.17 16.03
N PRO A 54 26.09 9.16 17.13
CA PRO A 54 24.68 8.79 17.08
C PRO A 54 23.86 9.62 16.09
N VAL A 55 22.88 9.00 15.43
CA VAL A 55 21.93 9.68 14.54
C VAL A 55 20.52 9.44 15.04
N ALA A 56 19.84 10.53 15.43
CA ALA A 56 18.48 10.52 15.93
C ALA A 56 17.45 10.68 14.80
N GLY A 57 16.17 10.37 15.08
CA GLY A 57 15.06 10.62 14.17
C GLY A 57 15.00 9.73 12.92
N LEU A 58 15.80 8.67 12.83
CA LEU A 58 15.72 7.70 11.74
C LEU A 58 14.57 6.73 12.00
N GLU A 59 13.65 6.64 11.04
CA GLU A 59 12.66 5.57 11.03
C GLU A 59 13.30 4.28 10.50
N LEU A 60 13.31 3.25 11.32
CA LEU A 60 13.87 1.93 11.04
C LEU A 60 12.76 0.90 10.89
N TRP A 61 12.89 0.07 9.87
CA TRP A 61 11.98 -1.01 9.53
C TRP A 61 12.64 -2.35 9.81
N PRO A 62 12.06 -3.19 10.68
CA PRO A 62 12.56 -4.54 10.86
C PRO A 62 12.15 -5.49 9.72
N TYR A 63 12.99 -6.49 9.50
CA TYR A 63 12.87 -7.52 8.47
C TYR A 63 13.12 -8.90 9.06
N LEU A 64 12.29 -9.86 8.65
CA LEU A 64 12.41 -11.27 8.95
C LEU A 64 12.58 -12.03 7.63
N ASN A 65 13.72 -12.71 7.49
CA ASN A 65 14.08 -13.49 6.30
C ASN A 65 14.03 -12.66 4.99
N GLY A 66 14.43 -11.38 5.07
CA GLY A 66 14.45 -10.45 3.93
C GLY A 66 13.10 -9.81 3.60
N LEU A 67 12.04 -10.14 4.34
CA LEU A 67 10.70 -9.58 4.17
C LEU A 67 10.36 -8.67 5.35
N ARG A 68 9.68 -7.55 5.09
CA ARG A 68 9.27 -6.57 6.10
C ARG A 68 8.41 -7.25 7.16
N TRP A 69 8.75 -7.03 8.44
CA TRP A 69 8.07 -7.66 9.57
C TRP A 69 8.22 -6.83 10.85
N GLY A 70 7.14 -6.63 11.61
CA GLY A 70 7.15 -5.91 12.88
C GLY A 70 6.86 -4.42 12.77
N ALA A 71 6.59 -3.73 13.88
CA ALA A 71 6.38 -2.28 13.90
C ALA A 71 7.63 -1.50 13.45
N GLN A 72 7.43 -0.37 12.75
CA GLN A 72 8.48 0.62 12.55
C GLN A 72 8.84 1.29 13.87
N VAL A 73 10.11 1.70 14.00
CA VAL A 73 10.61 2.37 15.20
C VAL A 73 11.49 3.56 14.84
N ILE A 74 11.53 4.57 15.70
CA ILE A 74 12.32 5.78 15.47
C ILE A 74 13.49 5.80 16.46
N THR A 75 14.69 6.11 15.97
CA THR A 75 15.87 6.24 16.84
C THR A 75 15.77 7.48 17.74
N ASP A 76 16.09 7.31 19.01
CA ASP A 76 16.17 8.37 20.02
C ASP A 76 17.37 9.33 19.80
N ALA A 77 17.52 10.31 20.71
CA ALA A 77 18.63 11.27 20.70
C ALA A 77 20.04 10.61 20.77
N HIS A 78 20.13 9.37 21.23
CA HIS A 78 21.35 8.59 21.32
C HIS A 78 21.50 7.58 20.16
N GLY A 79 20.68 7.73 19.11
CA GLY A 79 20.68 6.88 17.93
C GLY A 79 20.29 5.45 18.23
N ARG A 80 19.52 5.20 19.30
CA ARG A 80 19.07 3.87 19.72
C ARG A 80 17.59 3.70 19.45
N ALA A 81 17.19 2.48 19.12
CA ALA A 81 15.79 2.08 19.08
C ALA A 81 15.66 0.64 19.58
N SER A 82 14.47 0.26 20.04
CA SER A 82 14.16 -1.11 20.43
C SER A 82 12.82 -1.52 19.86
N ALA A 83 12.68 -2.81 19.56
CA ALA A 83 11.42 -3.40 19.11
C ALA A 83 11.29 -4.83 19.65
N THR A 84 10.07 -5.33 19.62
CA THR A 84 9.76 -6.73 19.93
C THR A 84 9.29 -7.41 18.64
N LEU A 85 9.98 -8.47 18.22
CA LEU A 85 9.66 -9.20 16.99
C LEU A 85 9.06 -10.58 17.27
N PRO A 86 7.77 -10.80 16.99
CA PRO A 86 7.13 -12.12 17.03
C PRO A 86 7.71 -13.04 15.95
N LEU A 87 8.00 -14.31 16.26
CA LEU A 87 8.56 -15.26 15.30
C LEU A 87 7.64 -16.49 15.13
N PRO A 88 6.72 -16.50 14.13
CA PRO A 88 5.67 -17.52 14.01
C PRO A 88 6.11 -18.83 13.35
N ASP A 89 7.22 -18.85 12.62
CA ASP A 89 7.64 -19.98 11.80
C ASP A 89 8.87 -20.68 12.39
N PRO A 90 8.81 -22.00 12.67
CA PRO A 90 9.98 -22.78 13.08
C PRO A 90 11.10 -22.75 12.03
N GLY A 91 12.35 -22.83 12.51
CA GLY A 91 13.54 -22.82 11.66
C GLY A 91 14.49 -21.66 11.98
N GLN A 92 15.33 -21.28 11.02
CA GLN A 92 16.23 -20.13 11.18
C GLN A 92 15.50 -18.83 10.81
N ALA A 93 15.39 -17.92 11.77
CA ALA A 93 14.92 -16.56 11.57
C ALA A 93 16.12 -15.62 11.43
N ARG A 94 16.30 -15.04 10.23
CA ARG A 94 17.32 -14.02 9.95
C ARG A 94 16.69 -12.64 10.13
N LEU A 95 17.13 -11.94 11.17
CA LEU A 95 16.64 -10.62 11.56
C LEU A 95 17.59 -9.55 11.03
N GLN A 96 17.01 -8.51 10.43
CA GLN A 96 17.72 -7.31 10.00
C GLN A 96 16.84 -6.09 10.28
N VAL A 97 17.45 -4.92 10.32
CA VAL A 97 16.73 -3.63 10.27
C VAL A 97 17.28 -2.81 9.12
N ALA A 98 16.40 -2.11 8.42
CA ALA A 98 16.79 -1.17 7.37
C ALA A 98 16.23 0.20 7.68
N LEU A 99 16.94 1.24 7.24
CA LEU A 99 16.39 2.58 7.19
C LEU A 99 15.13 2.55 6.30
N ARG A 100 14.05 3.22 6.73
CA ARG A 100 12.85 3.37 5.90
C ARG A 100 13.28 3.88 4.52
N PRO A 101 12.90 3.18 3.43
CA PRO A 101 13.18 3.65 2.09
C PRO A 101 12.54 5.02 1.91
N THR A 102 13.34 6.04 1.60
CA THR A 102 12.79 7.30 1.13
C THR A 102 12.29 7.06 -0.29
N PRO A 103 10.98 7.25 -0.58
CA PRO A 103 10.51 7.23 -1.96
C PRO A 103 11.36 8.22 -2.77
N PRO A 104 11.77 7.89 -4.00
CA PRO A 104 12.51 8.85 -4.81
C PRO A 104 11.68 10.12 -4.95
N LYS A 105 12.36 11.27 -4.85
CA LYS A 105 11.72 12.58 -4.95
C LYS A 105 10.93 12.66 -6.25
N GLN A 106 9.63 12.93 -6.12
CA GLN A 106 8.76 13.12 -7.27
C GLN A 106 9.04 14.46 -7.94
N THR A 107 8.90 14.49 -9.26
CA THR A 107 9.22 15.66 -10.10
C THR A 107 8.10 16.04 -11.05
N ALA A 108 7.16 15.12 -11.31
CA ALA A 108 5.97 15.42 -12.09
C ALA A 108 4.86 15.96 -11.18
N TRP A 109 4.08 16.87 -11.75
CA TRP A 109 2.94 17.52 -11.15
C TRP A 109 1.68 17.15 -11.92
N TRP A 110 0.59 16.95 -11.21
CA TRP A 110 -0.74 17.06 -11.78
C TRP A 110 -0.92 18.48 -12.31
N ILE A 111 -1.21 18.61 -13.60
CA ILE A 111 -1.39 19.90 -14.25
C ILE A 111 -2.77 19.99 -14.89
N TRP A 112 -3.32 21.21 -14.96
CA TRP A 112 -4.57 21.50 -15.65
C TRP A 112 -4.63 22.95 -16.12
N ALA A 113 -5.79 23.40 -16.60
CA ALA A 113 -6.11 24.82 -16.71
C ALA A 113 -6.25 25.46 -15.31
N PRO A 114 -6.03 26.79 -15.16
CA PRO A 114 -6.16 27.49 -13.87
C PRO A 114 -7.54 27.37 -13.21
N THR A 115 -8.59 27.12 -14.01
CA THR A 115 -9.95 26.92 -13.53
C THR A 115 -10.46 25.57 -14.03
N VAL A 116 -10.88 24.73 -13.09
CA VAL A 116 -11.49 23.42 -13.36
C VAL A 116 -13.00 23.59 -13.48
N ALA A 117 -13.60 22.94 -14.47
CA ALA A 117 -15.05 22.86 -14.62
C ALA A 117 -15.48 21.44 -15.03
N ASP A 118 -16.71 21.07 -14.71
CA ASP A 118 -17.32 19.82 -15.15
C ASP A 118 -17.51 19.82 -16.67
N GLY A 119 -17.33 18.67 -17.31
CA GLY A 119 -17.39 18.50 -18.77
C GLY A 119 -16.29 19.22 -19.55
N GLN A 120 -15.27 19.77 -18.87
CA GLN A 120 -14.22 20.56 -19.50
C GLN A 120 -13.22 19.68 -20.25
N THR A 121 -12.93 20.04 -21.51
CA THR A 121 -11.78 19.51 -22.26
C THR A 121 -10.70 20.57 -22.35
N VAL A 122 -9.47 20.20 -21.97
CA VAL A 122 -8.27 21.02 -22.16
C VAL A 122 -7.31 20.33 -23.11
N TYR A 123 -6.46 21.14 -23.73
CA TYR A 123 -5.43 20.71 -24.66
C TYR A 123 -4.10 21.13 -24.08
N LEU A 124 -3.20 20.19 -23.81
CA LEU A 124 -1.92 20.43 -23.17
C LEU A 124 -0.78 20.21 -24.18
N ARG A 125 0.29 20.99 -24.08
CA ARG A 125 1.45 20.92 -24.96
C ARG A 125 2.75 21.04 -24.20
N ARG A 126 3.75 20.28 -24.64
CA ARG A 126 5.16 20.50 -24.32
C ARG A 126 6.03 20.39 -25.56
N VAL A 127 6.74 21.47 -25.87
CA VAL A 127 7.79 21.49 -26.89
C VAL A 127 9.13 21.22 -26.23
N PHE A 128 9.95 20.36 -26.85
CA PHE A 128 11.27 20.00 -26.34
C PHE A 128 12.23 19.64 -27.46
N SER A 129 13.55 19.71 -27.21
CA SER A 129 14.56 19.38 -28.22
C SER A 129 15.43 18.20 -27.82
N LEU A 130 15.75 17.35 -28.79
CA LEU A 130 16.66 16.22 -28.63
C LEU A 130 17.92 16.42 -29.47
N ARG A 131 19.11 16.14 -28.90
CA ARG A 131 20.38 16.24 -29.63
C ARG A 131 20.52 15.18 -30.72
N HIS A 132 19.98 13.99 -30.46
CA HIS A 132 19.95 12.84 -31.36
C HIS A 132 18.69 12.02 -31.09
N VAL A 133 18.33 11.14 -32.01
CA VAL A 133 17.24 10.17 -31.80
C VAL A 133 17.68 9.18 -30.71
N PRO A 134 16.91 9.02 -29.62
CA PRO A 134 17.31 8.20 -28.48
C PRO A 134 17.25 6.70 -28.81
N ARG A 135 17.83 5.86 -27.93
CA ARG A 135 17.74 4.40 -28.08
C ARG A 135 16.39 3.88 -27.61
N HIS A 136 15.89 4.40 -26.50
CA HIS A 136 14.63 4.03 -25.88
C HIS A 136 13.87 5.28 -25.45
N ALA A 137 12.55 5.27 -25.67
CA ALA A 137 11.66 6.30 -25.16
C ALA A 137 10.33 5.67 -24.74
N ASN A 138 9.86 6.04 -23.55
CA ASN A 138 8.62 5.57 -22.95
C ASN A 138 7.84 6.75 -22.37
N LEU A 139 6.52 6.72 -22.47
CA LEU A 139 5.63 7.67 -21.81
C LEU A 139 4.89 6.95 -20.68
N ILE A 140 4.90 7.59 -19.52
CA ILE A 140 4.11 7.19 -18.36
C ILE A 140 3.10 8.29 -18.14
N ALA A 141 1.81 8.00 -18.20
CA ALA A 141 0.77 9.03 -18.15
C ALA A 141 -0.53 8.53 -17.49
N THR A 142 -1.26 9.45 -16.87
CA THR A 142 -2.60 9.22 -16.33
C THR A 142 -3.37 10.54 -16.32
N CYS A 143 -4.70 10.48 -16.24
CA CYS A 143 -5.55 11.66 -16.23
C CYS A 143 -6.82 11.39 -15.44
N ASP A 144 -7.26 12.41 -14.72
CA ASP A 144 -8.60 12.52 -14.15
C ASP A 144 -9.40 13.47 -15.07
N ASP A 145 -10.25 12.99 -15.98
CA ASP A 145 -10.75 11.60 -16.15
C ASP A 145 -10.14 10.84 -17.34
N VAL A 146 -10.03 11.51 -18.50
CA VAL A 146 -9.69 10.86 -19.78
C VAL A 146 -8.60 11.63 -20.49
N PHE A 147 -7.65 10.93 -21.13
CA PHE A 147 -6.67 11.56 -22.00
C PHE A 147 -6.40 10.78 -23.28
N ARG A 148 -5.93 11.51 -24.30
CA ARG A 148 -5.22 11.00 -25.49
C ARG A 148 -3.95 11.80 -25.69
N ALA A 149 -2.82 11.12 -25.75
CA ALA A 149 -1.49 11.71 -25.93
C ALA A 149 -0.97 11.46 -27.34
N TYR A 150 -0.35 12.50 -27.91
CA TYR A 150 0.20 12.53 -29.25
C TYR A 150 1.67 12.96 -29.21
N LEU A 151 2.53 12.25 -29.95
CA LEU A 151 3.93 12.61 -30.10
C LEU A 151 4.19 12.91 -31.58
N ASN A 152 4.54 14.17 -31.88
CA ASN A 152 4.74 14.66 -33.25
C ASN A 152 3.59 14.29 -34.20
N GLY A 153 2.35 14.46 -33.75
CA GLY A 153 1.15 14.20 -34.57
C GLY A 153 0.56 12.80 -34.42
N SER A 154 1.34 11.81 -33.98
CA SER A 154 0.89 10.41 -33.86
C SER A 154 0.35 10.13 -32.47
N GLU A 155 -0.83 9.50 -32.35
CA GLU A 155 -1.36 9.05 -31.05
C GLU A 155 -0.47 7.93 -30.49
N VAL A 156 -0.05 8.08 -29.23
CA VAL A 156 0.90 7.16 -28.57
C VAL A 156 0.36 6.54 -27.29
N ALA A 157 -0.64 7.14 -26.65
CA ALA A 157 -1.26 6.62 -25.45
C ALA A 157 -2.65 7.22 -25.24
N SER A 158 -3.52 6.49 -24.55
CA SER A 158 -4.80 6.99 -24.06
C SER A 158 -5.14 6.30 -22.75
N GLY A 159 -5.96 6.92 -21.91
CA GLY A 159 -6.45 6.32 -20.68
C GLY A 159 -7.70 7.03 -20.17
N SER A 160 -8.46 6.33 -19.34
CA SER A 160 -9.75 6.79 -18.80
C SER A 160 -9.96 6.41 -17.33
N ASN A 161 -8.86 6.16 -16.61
CA ASN A 161 -8.87 5.80 -15.20
C ASN A 161 -7.59 6.32 -14.55
N TYR A 162 -7.70 7.42 -13.80
CA TYR A 162 -6.55 8.09 -13.19
C TYR A 162 -5.76 7.19 -12.23
N GLN A 163 -6.42 6.17 -11.65
CA GLN A 163 -5.82 5.25 -10.69
C GLN A 163 -4.80 4.32 -11.36
N HIS A 164 -4.96 4.00 -12.64
CA HIS A 164 -4.09 3.07 -13.36
C HIS A 164 -3.26 3.80 -14.42
N VAL A 165 -2.01 4.07 -14.06
CA VAL A 165 -1.05 4.74 -14.94
C VAL A 165 -0.79 3.93 -16.20
N GLN A 166 -0.94 4.58 -17.35
CA GLN A 166 -0.66 4.02 -18.67
C GLN A 166 0.82 4.11 -19.00
N ARG A 167 1.34 3.07 -19.66
CA ARG A 167 2.74 2.99 -20.09
C ARG A 167 2.82 2.70 -21.58
N ALA A 168 3.19 3.70 -22.37
CA ALA A 168 3.49 3.52 -23.77
C ALA A 168 5.00 3.34 -23.96
N THR A 169 5.40 2.30 -24.69
CA THR A 169 6.81 1.95 -24.93
C THR A 169 7.15 2.01 -26.42
N GLY A 170 8.44 2.02 -26.75
CA GLY A 170 8.88 2.01 -28.14
C GLY A 170 8.58 3.31 -28.89
N LEU A 171 8.55 4.44 -28.16
CA LEU A 171 8.21 5.75 -28.71
C LEU A 171 9.31 6.39 -29.55
N ARG A 172 10.51 5.79 -29.56
CA ARG A 172 11.64 6.23 -30.38
C ARG A 172 11.23 6.51 -31.82
N ARG A 173 10.37 5.67 -32.41
CA ARG A 173 9.94 5.76 -33.82
C ARG A 173 9.22 7.07 -34.17
N PHE A 174 8.69 7.76 -33.17
CA PHE A 174 7.99 9.03 -33.33
C PHE A 174 8.90 10.24 -33.04
N LEU A 175 10.11 10.02 -32.51
CA LEU A 175 11.05 11.07 -32.13
C LEU A 175 12.08 11.33 -33.22
N HIS A 176 12.49 12.59 -33.35
CA HIS A 176 13.57 13.01 -34.23
C HIS A 176 14.56 13.93 -33.49
N ALA A 177 15.76 14.12 -34.07
CA ALA A 177 16.69 15.14 -33.57
C ALA A 177 16.11 16.54 -33.84
N GLY A 178 16.36 17.49 -32.94
CA GLY A 178 15.73 18.80 -32.97
C GLY A 178 14.42 18.83 -32.20
N THR A 179 13.48 19.67 -32.64
CA THR A 179 12.25 20.02 -31.94
C THR A 179 11.19 18.94 -32.05
N ASN A 180 10.66 18.47 -30.93
CA ASN A 180 9.56 17.52 -30.83
C ASN A 180 8.42 18.14 -30.01
N ILE A 181 7.20 17.69 -30.25
CA ILE A 181 5.99 18.13 -29.56
C ILE A 181 5.29 16.92 -28.94
N LEU A 182 5.07 16.98 -27.63
CA LEU A 182 4.14 16.10 -26.92
C LEU A 182 2.87 16.90 -26.63
N ALA A 183 1.75 16.44 -27.17
CA ALA A 183 0.45 17.07 -27.03
C ALA A 183 -0.55 16.10 -26.37
N VAL A 184 -1.49 16.62 -25.59
CA VAL A 184 -2.47 15.81 -24.86
C VAL A 184 -3.84 16.47 -24.90
N GLU A 185 -4.84 15.73 -25.36
CA GLU A 185 -6.24 16.11 -25.23
C GLU A 185 -6.75 15.45 -23.95
N ALA A 186 -7.22 16.23 -22.98
CA ALA A 186 -7.65 15.73 -21.68
C ALA A 186 -9.04 16.25 -21.33
N HIS A 187 -9.89 15.37 -20.81
CA HIS A 187 -11.29 15.65 -20.50
C HIS A 187 -11.60 15.35 -19.03
N ASN A 188 -12.27 16.29 -18.39
CA ASN A 188 -12.85 16.18 -17.05
C ASN A 188 -14.35 15.93 -17.19
N GLY A 189 -14.85 14.83 -16.63
CA GLY A 189 -16.26 14.54 -16.49
C GLY A 189 -16.86 15.40 -15.39
N THR A 190 -16.50 15.13 -14.13
CA THR A 190 -16.95 15.93 -12.98
C THR A 190 -15.95 15.95 -11.84
N GLY A 191 -15.89 17.06 -11.11
CA GLY A 191 -15.07 17.16 -9.90
C GLY A 191 -13.62 17.55 -10.20
N PRO A 192 -12.63 17.08 -9.41
CA PRO A 192 -11.23 17.40 -9.61
C PRO A 192 -10.72 16.96 -10.99
N ALA A 193 -9.85 17.76 -11.61
CA ALA A 193 -9.25 17.45 -12.90
C ALA A 193 -7.73 17.56 -12.84
N GLY A 194 -7.05 16.69 -13.57
CA GLY A 194 -5.61 16.77 -13.68
C GLY A 194 -5.02 15.77 -14.66
N PHE A 195 -3.99 16.20 -15.37
CA PHE A 195 -3.15 15.34 -16.18
C PHE A 195 -1.77 15.19 -15.55
N LEU A 196 -1.24 13.97 -15.52
CA LEU A 196 0.06 13.67 -14.95
C LEU A 196 0.86 12.80 -15.92
N ALA A 197 2.06 13.23 -16.29
CA ALA A 197 2.92 12.44 -17.19
C ALA A 197 4.42 12.62 -16.98
N MET A 198 5.18 11.66 -17.49
CA MET A 198 6.63 11.64 -17.53
C MET A 198 7.09 10.99 -18.83
N LEU A 199 7.74 11.75 -19.72
CA LEU A 199 8.49 11.18 -20.83
C LEU A 199 9.88 10.74 -20.35
N GLN A 200 10.17 9.45 -20.48
CA GLN A 200 11.47 8.87 -20.17
C GLN A 200 12.25 8.61 -21.45
N VAL A 201 13.51 9.05 -21.49
CA VAL A 201 14.40 8.89 -22.63
C VAL A 201 15.73 8.30 -22.16
N ASP A 202 16.12 7.15 -22.73
CA ASP A 202 17.34 6.42 -22.39
C ASP A 202 17.54 6.20 -20.88
N GLY A 203 16.43 5.95 -20.16
CA GLY A 203 16.41 5.69 -18.72
C GLY A 203 16.35 6.94 -17.83
N ALA A 204 16.43 8.14 -18.40
CA ALA A 204 16.29 9.40 -17.68
C ALA A 204 14.86 9.97 -17.77
N ASN A 205 14.39 10.57 -16.68
CA ASN A 205 13.16 11.36 -16.64
C ASN A 205 13.40 12.70 -17.35
N LEU A 206 12.95 12.84 -18.60
CA LEU A 206 13.25 14.01 -19.42
C LEU A 206 12.19 15.11 -19.29
N LEU A 207 10.91 14.76 -19.36
CA LEU A 207 9.80 15.72 -19.33
C LEU A 207 8.72 15.29 -18.34
N PRO A 208 8.87 15.62 -17.05
CA PRO A 208 7.72 15.64 -16.15
C PRO A 208 6.66 16.63 -16.65
N THR A 209 5.40 16.38 -16.32
CA THR A 209 4.38 17.44 -16.26
C THR A 209 4.73 18.42 -15.15
N ASP A 210 4.74 19.71 -15.48
CA ASP A 210 5.05 20.82 -14.60
C ASP A 210 4.46 22.12 -15.18
N SER A 211 4.66 23.25 -14.51
CA SER A 211 4.14 24.55 -14.95
C SER A 211 4.81 25.11 -16.21
N ARG A 212 5.74 24.38 -16.84
CA ARG A 212 6.31 24.74 -18.14
C ARG A 212 5.54 24.14 -19.30
N TRP A 213 4.58 23.26 -19.02
CA TRP A 213 3.58 22.86 -20.00
C TRP A 213 2.66 24.03 -20.31
N GLU A 214 2.11 24.02 -21.51
CA GLU A 214 1.12 24.99 -21.95
C GLU A 214 -0.26 24.32 -22.02
N VAL A 215 -1.31 25.11 -21.84
CA VAL A 215 -2.71 24.71 -21.85
C VAL A 215 -3.53 25.61 -22.76
N TYR A 216 -4.47 25.01 -23.48
CA TYR A 216 -5.50 25.69 -24.26
C TYR A 216 -6.86 25.18 -23.79
N THR A 217 -7.80 26.07 -23.52
CA THR A 217 -9.19 25.73 -23.16
C THR A 217 -10.11 25.62 -24.38
N VAL A 218 -9.59 25.98 -25.57
CA VAL A 218 -10.24 25.81 -26.87
C VAL A 218 -9.29 25.02 -27.76
N LYS A 219 -9.83 24.07 -28.52
CA LYS A 219 -9.04 23.20 -29.41
C LYS A 219 -8.29 24.05 -30.44
N PRO A 220 -6.95 24.00 -30.49
CA PRO A 220 -6.20 24.63 -31.58
C PRO A 220 -6.59 24.05 -32.93
N GLN A 221 -6.59 24.88 -33.98
CA GLN A 221 -6.99 24.45 -35.33
C GLN A 221 -6.04 23.39 -35.93
N ASP A 222 -4.76 23.46 -35.58
CA ASP A 222 -3.66 22.59 -36.01
C ASP A 222 -3.40 21.43 -35.03
N TRP A 223 -4.38 21.08 -34.20
CA TRP A 223 -4.28 19.94 -33.29
C TRP A 223 -4.03 18.61 -34.05
N PRO A 224 -3.14 17.72 -33.59
CA PRO A 224 -2.43 17.69 -32.30
C PRO A 224 -1.00 18.23 -32.34
N VAL A 225 -0.66 19.12 -33.29
CA VAL A 225 0.66 19.76 -33.38
C VAL A 225 0.54 21.29 -33.31
N PRO A 226 -0.10 21.86 -32.27
CA PRO A 226 -0.29 23.29 -32.17
C PRO A 226 1.02 24.06 -32.21
N THR A 227 1.10 25.03 -33.13
CA THR A 227 2.28 25.86 -33.38
C THR A 227 2.30 27.11 -32.49
N ASN A 228 1.15 27.77 -32.32
CA ASN A 228 1.01 28.95 -31.45
C ASN A 228 1.15 28.58 -29.97
N ALA A 229 1.78 29.45 -29.17
CA ALA A 229 1.92 29.24 -27.73
C ALA A 229 0.56 29.28 -27.01
N GLY A 230 0.43 28.43 -25.99
CA GLY A 230 -0.71 28.43 -25.05
C GLY A 230 -0.38 29.16 -23.76
N GLU A 231 -1.34 29.21 -22.85
CA GLU A 231 -1.10 29.74 -21.50
C GLU A 231 -0.33 28.72 -20.65
N PRO A 232 0.46 29.12 -19.64
CA PRO A 232 1.09 28.16 -18.74
C PRO A 232 0.06 27.27 -18.03
N ALA A 233 0.30 25.96 -18.02
CA ALA A 233 -0.50 25.01 -17.26
C ALA A 233 -0.34 25.25 -15.75
N HIS A 234 -1.44 25.15 -15.02
CA HIS A 234 -1.43 25.28 -13.57
C HIS A 234 -0.99 23.98 -12.92
N ALA A 235 0.06 24.02 -12.10
CA ALA A 235 0.53 22.87 -11.32
C ALA A 235 -0.29 22.76 -10.02
N ILE A 236 -1.02 21.65 -9.86
CA ILE A 236 -1.99 21.43 -8.79
C ILE A 236 -1.32 20.75 -7.58
N ALA A 237 -0.70 19.60 -7.81
CA ALA A 237 -0.08 18.79 -6.77
C ALA A 237 1.05 17.94 -7.36
N LEU A 238 2.07 17.60 -6.56
CA LEU A 238 3.08 16.63 -6.97
C LEU A 238 2.45 15.25 -7.17
N ALA A 239 3.07 14.41 -8.00
CA ALA A 239 2.72 13.01 -8.09
C ALA A 239 2.76 12.37 -6.69
N GLY A 240 1.67 11.73 -6.26
CA GLY A 240 1.55 11.15 -4.91
C GLY A 240 1.05 12.13 -3.85
N GLU A 241 0.58 13.31 -4.24
CA GLU A 241 -0.06 14.30 -3.38
C GLU A 241 -1.45 14.68 -3.95
N GLY A 242 -2.11 15.67 -3.33
CA GLY A 242 -3.44 16.13 -3.70
C GLY A 242 -4.53 15.08 -3.45
N VAL A 243 -5.68 15.26 -4.10
CA VAL A 243 -6.84 14.35 -4.00
C VAL A 243 -6.57 12.95 -4.57
N TRP A 244 -5.52 12.79 -5.38
CA TRP A 244 -5.15 11.52 -6.03
C TRP A 244 -4.14 10.67 -5.26
N LYS A 245 -3.55 11.21 -4.19
CA LYS A 245 -2.44 10.60 -3.42
C LYS A 245 -2.64 9.12 -3.09
N SER A 246 -3.85 8.75 -2.69
CA SER A 246 -4.19 7.46 -2.10
C SER A 246 -4.68 6.42 -3.12
N SER A 247 -4.76 6.79 -4.41
CA SER A 247 -5.40 5.96 -5.44
C SER A 247 -4.52 5.72 -6.67
N ILE A 248 -3.45 6.50 -6.87
CA ILE A 248 -2.55 6.32 -8.01
C ILE A 248 -1.71 5.04 -7.88
N GLN A 249 -1.75 4.20 -8.90
CA GLN A 249 -1.02 2.93 -8.97
C GLN A 249 -0.11 2.89 -10.20
N GLY A 250 1.07 2.29 -10.03
CA GLY A 250 2.01 2.06 -11.13
C GLY A 250 2.89 3.25 -11.51
N TRP A 251 2.77 4.39 -10.83
CA TRP A 251 3.66 5.54 -11.03
C TRP A 251 5.07 5.26 -10.47
N PRO A 252 6.17 5.54 -11.20
CA PRO A 252 7.52 5.28 -10.72
C PRO A 252 7.84 5.98 -9.39
N GLY A 253 8.28 5.20 -8.41
CA GLY A 253 8.70 5.76 -7.13
C GLY A 253 7.56 6.16 -6.18
N ILE A 254 6.32 6.06 -6.63
CA ILE A 254 5.15 5.97 -5.76
C ILE A 254 4.89 4.48 -5.67
N ALA A 255 5.29 3.88 -4.54
CA ALA A 255 4.72 2.59 -4.22
C ALA A 255 3.19 2.78 -4.22
N PRO A 256 2.39 1.79 -4.68
CA PRO A 256 0.98 1.74 -4.29
C PRO A 256 0.94 2.11 -2.81
N SER A 257 -0.04 2.91 -2.37
CA SER A 257 -0.25 3.16 -0.94
C SER A 257 -0.63 1.82 -0.30
N SER A 258 0.36 0.95 -0.15
CA SER A 258 0.33 -0.25 0.62
C SER A 258 0.57 0.30 2.00
N ASP A 259 -0.53 0.60 2.67
CA ASP A 259 -0.57 0.62 4.12
C ASP A 259 -0.22 -0.76 4.69
N PHE A 260 0.11 -1.74 3.85
CA PHE A 260 0.46 -3.10 4.20
C PHE A 260 1.92 -3.44 3.84
N PRO A 261 2.94 -2.69 4.29
CA PRO A 261 4.33 -2.96 3.96
C PRO A 261 4.82 -4.32 4.46
N VAL A 262 4.17 -4.93 5.45
CA VAL A 262 4.50 -6.27 5.95
C VAL A 262 4.48 -7.28 4.80
N GLY A 263 5.52 -8.11 4.73
CA GLY A 263 5.69 -9.10 3.67
C GLY A 263 6.43 -8.58 2.44
N LEU A 264 6.59 -7.26 2.25
CA LEU A 264 7.37 -6.72 1.13
C LEU A 264 8.87 -7.01 1.27
N PRO A 265 9.59 -7.28 0.17
CA PRO A 265 11.03 -7.48 0.22
C PRO A 265 11.76 -6.19 0.63
N MET A 266 12.92 -6.35 1.28
CA MET A 266 13.83 -5.24 1.52
C MET A 266 14.24 -4.58 0.19
N PRO A 267 14.12 -3.26 0.03
CA PRO A 267 14.50 -2.62 -1.21
C PRO A 267 15.99 -2.77 -1.53
N LYS A 268 16.29 -2.92 -2.82
CA LYS A 268 17.67 -3.03 -3.31
C LYS A 268 18.45 -1.77 -2.95
N GLY A 269 19.62 -1.95 -2.33
CA GLY A 269 20.49 -0.85 -1.92
C GLY A 269 20.05 -0.11 -0.67
N ALA A 270 19.04 -0.61 0.07
CA ALA A 270 18.66 -0.04 1.36
C ALA A 270 19.85 -0.08 2.35
N VAL A 271 20.01 0.99 3.13
CA VAL A 271 20.94 0.97 4.26
C VAL A 271 20.37 0.04 5.31
N HIS A 272 21.09 -1.04 5.63
CA HIS A 272 20.63 -2.06 6.56
C HIS A 272 21.72 -2.47 7.56
N SER A 273 21.29 -3.12 8.65
CA SER A 273 22.17 -3.65 9.69
C SER A 273 22.90 -4.93 9.27
N ASN A 274 23.78 -5.39 10.15
CA ASN A 274 24.17 -6.80 10.21
C ASN A 274 22.94 -7.72 10.37
N THR A 275 23.12 -8.99 10.03
CA THR A 275 22.11 -10.04 10.23
C THR A 275 22.29 -10.69 11.59
N VAL A 276 21.21 -10.85 12.34
CA VAL A 276 21.16 -11.63 13.57
C VAL A 276 20.29 -12.86 13.34
N THR A 277 20.83 -14.06 13.60
CA THR A 277 20.08 -15.31 13.43
C THR A 277 19.55 -15.81 14.77
N VAL A 278 18.24 -16.08 14.82
CA VAL A 278 17.56 -16.71 15.94
C VAL A 278 17.00 -18.05 15.48
N ARG A 279 17.22 -19.12 16.24
CA ARG A 279 16.57 -20.41 15.98
C ARG A 279 15.18 -20.43 16.61
N VAL A 280 14.15 -20.56 15.79
CA VAL A 280 12.77 -20.73 16.23
C VAL A 280 12.50 -22.22 16.38
N VAL A 281 12.22 -22.68 17.60
CA VAL A 281 11.94 -24.09 17.88
C VAL A 281 10.44 -24.34 17.89
N PRO A 282 9.96 -25.45 17.28
CA PRO A 282 8.59 -25.91 17.48
C PRO A 282 8.32 -26.09 18.97
N ARG A 283 7.07 -25.87 19.38
CA ARG A 283 6.61 -26.13 20.74
C ARG A 283 5.14 -26.53 20.73
N LYS A 284 4.71 -27.19 21.79
CA LYS A 284 3.29 -27.42 22.03
C LYS A 284 2.60 -26.07 22.27
N ILE A 285 1.54 -25.81 21.53
CA ILE A 285 0.64 -24.67 21.75
C ILE A 285 -0.44 -25.14 22.71
N ALA A 286 -0.55 -24.47 23.86
CA ALA A 286 -1.56 -24.79 24.86
C ALA A 286 -2.86 -24.06 24.51
N HIS A 287 -3.91 -24.81 24.25
CA HIS A 287 -5.27 -24.29 24.18
C HIS A 287 -5.96 -24.63 25.51
N ARG A 288 -6.18 -23.62 26.35
CA ARG A 288 -6.88 -23.80 27.63
C ARG A 288 -8.37 -23.60 27.36
N THR A 289 -9.15 -24.66 27.45
CA THR A 289 -10.60 -24.64 27.24
C THR A 289 -11.33 -24.78 28.57
N ASP A 290 -12.39 -24.02 28.77
CA ASP A 290 -13.38 -24.25 29.82
C ASP A 290 -14.63 -24.87 29.19
N PRO A 291 -15.01 -26.11 29.54
CA PRO A 291 -16.18 -26.75 28.94
C PRO A 291 -17.51 -26.04 29.23
N ASN A 292 -17.56 -25.16 30.24
CA ASN A 292 -18.78 -24.43 30.62
C ASN A 292 -18.82 -23.00 30.05
N HIS A 293 -17.71 -22.48 29.54
CA HIS A 293 -17.61 -21.10 29.07
C HIS A 293 -16.75 -21.03 27.81
N LEU A 294 -17.33 -20.53 26.72
CA LEU A 294 -16.60 -20.27 25.49
C LEU A 294 -16.22 -18.79 25.41
N VAL A 295 -14.97 -18.51 25.06
CA VAL A 295 -14.47 -17.16 24.78
C VAL A 295 -14.45 -16.94 23.27
N GLY A 296 -15.29 -16.00 22.82
CA GLY A 296 -15.31 -15.52 21.44
C GLY A 296 -14.49 -14.25 21.26
N MET A 297 -13.90 -14.08 20.09
CA MET A 297 -13.27 -12.82 19.68
C MET A 297 -13.70 -12.44 18.27
N GLU A 298 -14.05 -11.18 18.06
CA GLU A 298 -14.28 -10.66 16.72
C GLU A 298 -12.97 -10.52 15.94
N TRP A 299 -12.98 -10.91 14.66
CA TRP A 299 -11.82 -10.83 13.78
C TRP A 299 -12.18 -10.22 12.43
N GLU A 300 -11.48 -9.14 12.08
CA GLU A 300 -11.80 -8.31 10.94
C GLU A 300 -10.89 -8.60 9.71
N PRO A 301 -11.43 -9.13 8.60
CA PRO A 301 -10.70 -9.28 7.35
C PRO A 301 -10.58 -7.97 6.53
N TRP A 302 -10.92 -6.82 7.11
CA TRP A 302 -11.14 -5.55 6.40
C TRP A 302 -9.86 -4.77 6.04
N PHE A 303 -8.67 -5.13 6.55
CA PHE A 303 -7.40 -4.46 6.19
C PHE A 303 -6.91 -4.90 4.80
N THR A 304 -7.57 -4.37 3.78
CA THR A 304 -7.43 -4.75 2.37
C THR A 304 -7.53 -3.49 1.47
N PRO A 305 -6.99 -3.54 0.24
CA PRO A 305 -6.83 -2.33 -0.60
C PRO A 305 -8.10 -1.51 -0.86
N LEU A 306 -9.27 -2.16 -0.99
CA LEU A 306 -10.55 -1.51 -1.28
C LEU A 306 -11.41 -1.27 -0.03
N ASN A 307 -10.91 -1.62 1.16
CA ASN A 307 -11.62 -1.45 2.43
C ASN A 307 -10.83 -0.51 3.37
N VAL A 308 -10.33 -1.01 4.50
CA VAL A 308 -9.72 -0.21 5.56
C VAL A 308 -8.20 -0.16 5.41
N ARG A 309 -7.64 1.00 5.73
CA ARG A 309 -6.20 1.30 5.77
C ARG A 309 -5.75 1.60 7.20
N TRP A 310 -4.43 1.62 7.42
CA TRP A 310 -3.84 1.92 8.75
C TRP A 310 -3.68 3.42 9.03
N ASP A 311 -4.27 4.28 8.21
CA ASP A 311 -4.16 5.75 8.30
C ASP A 311 -5.03 6.36 9.41
N THR A 312 -6.11 5.69 9.81
CA THR A 312 -6.95 6.06 10.96
C THR A 312 -6.55 5.37 12.27
N ALA A 313 -5.53 4.51 12.24
CA ALA A 313 -5.17 3.70 13.40
C ALA A 313 -4.57 4.55 14.52
N GLU A 314 -5.07 4.36 15.74
CA GLU A 314 -4.55 5.02 16.95
C GLU A 314 -3.12 4.57 17.30
N ALA A 315 -2.71 3.40 16.79
CA ALA A 315 -1.39 2.83 17.01
C ALA A 315 -0.95 1.93 15.84
N VAL A 316 0.35 1.66 15.77
CA VAL A 316 0.96 0.71 14.84
C VAL A 316 0.94 -0.69 15.47
N PRO A 317 0.41 -1.73 14.79
CA PRO A 317 0.45 -3.09 15.30
C PRO A 317 1.88 -3.57 15.55
N ILE A 318 2.08 -4.43 16.54
CA ILE A 318 3.40 -5.06 16.80
C ILE A 318 3.93 -5.77 15.55
N LEU A 319 3.05 -6.31 14.71
CA LEU A 319 3.40 -6.99 13.46
C LEU A 319 3.75 -6.02 12.31
N GLY A 320 3.58 -4.72 12.51
CA GLY A 320 3.64 -3.68 11.50
C GLY A 320 2.28 -3.49 10.82
N ASN A 321 2.19 -2.52 9.93
CA ASN A 321 0.97 -2.32 9.15
C ASN A 321 0.87 -3.45 8.10
N TYR A 322 -0.10 -4.34 8.25
CA TYR A 322 -0.25 -5.57 7.47
C TYR A 322 -1.56 -5.64 6.72
N SER A 323 -1.59 -6.44 5.66
CA SER A 323 -2.83 -6.82 4.98
C SER A 323 -3.44 -8.02 5.68
N SER A 324 -4.77 -8.10 5.73
CA SER A 324 -5.50 -9.30 6.18
C SER A 324 -5.22 -10.55 5.32
N TYR A 325 -4.49 -10.42 4.19
CA TYR A 325 -4.03 -11.54 3.38
C TYR A 325 -2.70 -12.15 3.83
N ASP A 326 -1.95 -11.49 4.72
CA ASP A 326 -0.63 -12.01 5.11
C ASP A 326 -0.77 -13.24 6.00
N ARG A 327 -0.40 -14.40 5.43
CA ARG A 327 -0.49 -15.70 6.10
C ARG A 327 0.36 -15.81 7.36
N ARG A 328 1.52 -15.12 7.42
CA ARG A 328 2.36 -15.14 8.63
C ARG A 328 1.74 -14.31 9.74
N VAL A 329 1.06 -13.22 9.40
CA VAL A 329 0.25 -12.45 10.35
C VAL A 329 -0.92 -13.30 10.86
N ILE A 330 -1.69 -13.92 9.96
CA ILE A 330 -2.78 -14.84 10.34
C ILE A 330 -2.28 -15.93 11.28
N ARG A 331 -1.17 -16.58 10.93
CA ARG A 331 -0.54 -17.61 11.76
C ARG A 331 -0.14 -17.07 13.13
N GLN A 332 0.47 -15.89 13.19
CA GLN A 332 0.90 -15.28 14.45
C GLN A 332 -0.29 -14.89 15.33
N HIS A 333 -1.37 -14.36 14.74
CA HIS A 333 -2.63 -14.14 15.44
C HIS A 333 -3.18 -15.45 16.00
N ALA A 334 -3.28 -16.51 15.19
CA ALA A 334 -3.80 -17.80 15.64
C ALA A 334 -3.03 -18.35 16.85
N LEU A 335 -1.69 -18.29 16.81
CA LEU A 335 -0.84 -18.71 17.92
C LEU A 335 -1.14 -17.92 19.20
N TRP A 336 -1.32 -16.60 19.10
CA TRP A 336 -1.63 -15.76 20.26
C TRP A 336 -3.05 -15.97 20.77
N MET A 337 -4.05 -16.01 19.90
CA MET A 337 -5.46 -16.20 20.25
C MET A 337 -5.68 -17.56 20.92
N THR A 338 -5.09 -18.62 20.37
CA THR A 338 -5.18 -19.96 20.99
C THR A 338 -4.52 -20.00 22.38
N GLU A 339 -3.37 -19.37 22.58
CA GLU A 339 -2.74 -19.32 23.91
C GLU A 339 -3.45 -18.39 24.90
N ALA A 340 -4.17 -17.38 24.38
CA ALA A 340 -5.02 -16.51 25.18
C ALA A 340 -6.33 -17.20 25.62
N GLY A 341 -6.63 -18.38 25.08
CA GLY A 341 -7.85 -19.13 25.38
C GLY A 341 -9.06 -18.69 24.56
N VAL A 342 -8.86 -18.14 23.37
CA VAL A 342 -9.94 -17.84 22.43
C VAL A 342 -10.42 -19.14 21.79
N ASP A 343 -11.66 -19.53 22.09
CA ASP A 343 -12.27 -20.76 21.59
C ASP A 343 -12.77 -20.62 20.15
N PHE A 344 -13.31 -19.45 19.80
CA PHE A 344 -13.81 -19.18 18.45
C PHE A 344 -13.61 -17.73 18.00
N LEU A 345 -13.46 -17.55 16.69
CA LEU A 345 -13.50 -16.25 16.03
C LEU A 345 -14.85 -16.01 15.42
N LEU A 346 -15.41 -14.83 15.67
CA LEU A 346 -16.51 -14.26 14.92
C LEU A 346 -15.90 -13.39 13.81
N VAL A 347 -15.85 -13.93 12.59
CA VAL A 347 -15.29 -13.21 11.44
C VAL A 347 -16.30 -12.20 10.95
N ASP A 348 -15.91 -10.93 10.98
CA ASP A 348 -16.81 -9.81 10.73
C ASP A 348 -17.11 -9.62 9.24
N TRP A 349 -18.34 -9.94 8.85
CA TRP A 349 -18.95 -9.68 7.54
C TRP A 349 -20.18 -8.76 7.69
N SER A 350 -20.27 -7.99 8.78
CA SER A 350 -21.52 -7.34 9.21
C SER A 350 -22.05 -6.25 8.28
N ASN A 351 -21.19 -5.69 7.43
CA ASN A 351 -21.52 -4.57 6.53
C ASN A 351 -21.33 -4.91 5.03
N ASN A 352 -21.21 -6.18 4.68
CA ASN A 352 -20.81 -6.60 3.33
C ASN A 352 -21.97 -6.64 2.31
N LEU A 353 -23.22 -6.47 2.74
CA LEU A 353 -24.41 -6.71 1.91
C LEU A 353 -25.32 -5.49 1.73
N TRP A 354 -24.90 -4.27 2.07
CA TRP A 354 -25.79 -3.11 2.04
C TRP A 354 -26.43 -2.79 0.68
N GLY A 355 -27.74 -2.56 0.69
CA GLY A 355 -28.51 -2.05 -0.46
C GLY A 355 -28.60 -3.01 -1.66
N LYS A 356 -28.40 -4.32 -1.45
CA LYS A 356 -28.39 -5.33 -2.51
C LYS A 356 -29.73 -6.07 -2.62
N GLN A 357 -30.14 -6.32 -3.85
CA GLN A 357 -31.29 -7.18 -4.16
C GLN A 357 -30.87 -8.65 -4.27
N HIS A 358 -29.66 -8.90 -4.77
CA HIS A 358 -29.06 -10.23 -4.91
C HIS A 358 -27.60 -10.25 -4.48
N TRP A 359 -27.11 -11.39 -3.98
CA TRP A 359 -25.70 -11.60 -3.61
C TRP A 359 -24.72 -11.39 -4.79
N SER A 360 -25.20 -11.60 -6.02
CA SER A 360 -24.42 -11.36 -7.24
C SER A 360 -24.10 -9.88 -7.48
N GLU A 361 -24.79 -8.95 -6.82
CA GLU A 361 -24.59 -7.50 -6.95
C GLU A 361 -23.51 -6.94 -6.02
N ARG A 362 -22.84 -7.82 -5.24
CA ARG A 362 -21.78 -7.42 -4.32
C ARG A 362 -20.62 -6.73 -5.06
N GLY A 363 -19.99 -5.79 -4.38
CA GLY A 363 -18.86 -5.04 -4.94
C GLY A 363 -17.53 -5.79 -4.81
N PRO A 364 -16.48 -5.34 -5.51
CA PRO A 364 -15.14 -5.94 -5.43
C PRO A 364 -14.52 -5.86 -4.02
N TYR A 365 -14.92 -4.89 -3.19
CA TYR A 365 -14.51 -4.82 -1.79
C TYR A 365 -15.00 -6.02 -0.96
N VAL A 366 -16.16 -6.61 -1.31
CA VAL A 366 -16.68 -7.83 -0.66
C VAL A 366 -15.88 -9.05 -1.09
N ASP A 367 -15.49 -9.13 -2.37
CA ASP A 367 -14.61 -10.19 -2.85
C ASP A 367 -13.24 -10.13 -2.15
N GLU A 368 -12.78 -8.95 -1.75
CA GLU A 368 -11.60 -8.78 -0.90
C GLU A 368 -11.77 -9.37 0.51
N LEU A 369 -12.95 -9.23 1.13
CA LEU A 369 -13.25 -9.85 2.43
C LEU A 369 -13.33 -11.37 2.32
N ILE A 370 -13.99 -11.87 1.28
CA ILE A 370 -14.06 -13.30 0.95
C ILE A 370 -12.63 -13.87 0.85
N ARG A 371 -11.74 -13.15 0.15
CA ARG A 371 -10.33 -13.55 0.03
C ARG A 371 -9.61 -13.53 1.38
N GLY A 372 -9.88 -12.56 2.25
CA GLY A 372 -9.32 -12.48 3.60
C GLY A 372 -9.74 -13.66 4.47
N THR A 373 -11.04 -13.96 4.51
CA THR A 373 -11.59 -15.13 5.21
C THR A 373 -11.03 -16.43 4.65
N SER A 374 -10.96 -16.57 3.32
CA SER A 374 -10.36 -17.74 2.66
C SER A 374 -8.88 -17.91 3.04
N ALA A 375 -8.09 -16.83 3.07
CA ALA A 375 -6.69 -16.88 3.47
C ALA A 375 -6.53 -17.33 4.93
N MET A 376 -7.43 -16.89 5.81
CA MET A 376 -7.46 -17.32 7.21
C MET A 376 -7.78 -18.80 7.33
N LEU A 377 -8.88 -19.27 6.71
CA LEU A 377 -9.29 -20.68 6.74
C LEU A 377 -8.21 -21.60 6.14
N ASP A 378 -7.52 -21.15 5.09
CA ASP A 378 -6.42 -21.87 4.45
C ASP A 378 -5.22 -22.07 5.37
N GLU A 379 -4.82 -21.01 6.08
CA GLU A 379 -3.74 -21.09 7.07
C GLU A 379 -4.17 -21.92 8.27
N TYR A 380 -5.40 -21.80 8.75
CA TYR A 380 -5.92 -22.60 9.86
C TYR A 380 -5.96 -24.09 9.51
N ALA A 381 -6.43 -24.44 8.31
CA ALA A 381 -6.42 -25.82 7.82
C ALA A 381 -4.99 -26.36 7.72
N ARG A 382 -4.02 -25.53 7.32
CA ARG A 382 -2.61 -25.89 7.30
C ARG A 382 -2.06 -26.09 8.72
N MET A 383 -2.31 -25.16 9.64
CA MET A 383 -1.89 -25.25 11.04
C MET A 383 -2.42 -26.53 11.71
N LYS A 384 -3.68 -26.90 11.46
CA LYS A 384 -4.22 -28.19 11.93
C LYS A 384 -3.48 -29.40 11.39
N ARG A 385 -3.09 -29.40 10.10
CA ARG A 385 -2.25 -30.47 9.52
C ARG A 385 -0.86 -30.52 10.15
N GLU A 386 -0.36 -29.40 10.64
CA GLU A 386 0.88 -29.29 11.42
C GLU A 386 0.70 -29.70 12.89
N GLY A 387 -0.52 -30.09 13.32
CA GLY A 387 -0.83 -30.46 14.70
C GLY A 387 -0.98 -29.25 15.65
N ILE A 388 -1.14 -28.05 15.09
CA ILE A 388 -1.29 -26.82 15.87
C ILE A 388 -2.79 -26.54 16.07
N PRO A 389 -3.28 -26.44 17.32
CA PRO A 389 -4.65 -26.01 17.59
C PRO A 389 -4.87 -24.58 17.10
N VAL A 390 -6.08 -24.33 16.62
CA VAL A 390 -6.56 -23.00 16.17
C VAL A 390 -7.97 -22.79 16.73
N PRO A 391 -8.43 -21.53 16.92
CA PRO A 391 -9.81 -21.27 17.30
C PRO A 391 -10.78 -21.78 16.24
N LYS A 392 -11.99 -22.09 16.65
CA LYS A 392 -13.12 -22.31 15.74
C LYS A 392 -13.52 -21.02 15.03
N VAL A 393 -14.36 -21.12 14.01
CA VAL A 393 -14.77 -20.00 13.17
C VAL A 393 -16.28 -19.99 13.05
N THR A 394 -16.85 -18.81 13.21
CA THR A 394 -18.22 -18.47 12.82
C THR A 394 -18.20 -17.16 12.03
N LEU A 395 -19.16 -16.93 11.15
CA LEU A 395 -19.25 -15.68 10.38
C LEU A 395 -20.36 -14.81 10.94
N LEU A 396 -20.07 -13.54 11.20
CA LEU A 396 -21.06 -12.51 11.46
C LEU A 396 -21.57 -11.99 10.12
N LEU A 397 -22.55 -12.67 9.54
CA LEU A 397 -23.24 -12.17 8.34
C LEU A 397 -24.14 -11.03 8.77
N GLY A 398 -24.09 -9.89 8.10
CA GLY A 398 -24.83 -8.74 8.59
C GLY A 398 -25.42 -7.80 7.56
N LEU A 399 -26.33 -7.02 8.13
CA LEU A 399 -27.14 -5.96 7.57
C LEU A 399 -27.01 -4.71 8.47
N ASP A 400 -25.92 -4.61 9.22
CA ASP A 400 -25.88 -3.68 10.35
C ASP A 400 -25.57 -2.25 9.88
N ASN A 401 -26.21 -1.26 10.50
CA ASN A 401 -25.93 0.17 10.33
C ASN A 401 -25.89 0.74 8.89
N GLY A 402 -26.59 0.14 7.92
CA GLY A 402 -26.62 0.63 6.54
C GLY A 402 -27.94 0.39 5.79
N PRO A 403 -27.97 0.71 4.47
CA PRO A 403 -29.15 0.54 3.63
C PRO A 403 -29.73 -0.88 3.69
N GLN A 404 -31.06 -0.97 3.75
CA GLN A 404 -31.77 -2.26 3.81
C GLN A 404 -31.41 -3.14 2.61
N THR A 405 -31.26 -4.44 2.89
CA THR A 405 -31.10 -5.49 1.87
C THR A 405 -32.27 -6.47 1.90
N THR A 406 -32.48 -7.19 0.80
CA THR A 406 -33.52 -8.21 0.72
C THR A 406 -33.14 -9.49 1.48
N THR A 407 -34.14 -10.22 1.96
CA THR A 407 -33.95 -11.58 2.48
C THR A 407 -33.46 -12.54 1.39
N THR A 408 -33.74 -12.26 0.11
CA THR A 408 -33.20 -13.01 -1.04
C THR A 408 -31.68 -12.94 -1.07
N ALA A 409 -31.08 -11.74 -1.04
CA ALA A 409 -29.63 -11.59 -1.05
C ALA A 409 -28.97 -12.27 0.15
N LEU A 410 -29.56 -12.13 1.34
CA LEU A 410 -29.03 -12.78 2.56
C LEU A 410 -29.09 -14.32 2.46
N ASN A 411 -30.19 -14.88 1.94
CA ASN A 411 -30.31 -16.32 1.73
C ASN A 411 -29.33 -16.84 0.67
N GLU A 412 -29.07 -16.06 -0.38
CA GLU A 412 -28.06 -16.38 -1.39
C GLU A 412 -26.65 -16.36 -0.82
N GLU A 413 -26.31 -15.37 0.01
CA GLU A 413 -25.04 -15.30 0.74
C GLU A 413 -24.87 -16.51 1.67
N MET A 414 -25.86 -16.82 2.51
CA MET A 414 -25.81 -17.97 3.41
C MET A 414 -25.60 -19.29 2.66
N ARG A 415 -26.28 -19.47 1.51
CA ARG A 415 -26.07 -20.64 0.65
C ARG A 415 -24.65 -20.66 0.09
N TRP A 416 -24.16 -19.51 -0.39
CA TRP A 416 -22.79 -19.39 -0.89
C TRP A 416 -21.76 -19.76 0.19
N VAL A 417 -21.90 -19.24 1.40
CA VAL A 417 -21.04 -19.58 2.56
C VAL A 417 -21.11 -21.07 2.87
N TYR A 418 -22.30 -21.63 2.92
CA TYR A 418 -22.48 -23.05 3.19
C TYR A 418 -21.74 -23.93 2.16
N ASP A 419 -21.93 -23.65 0.88
CA ASP A 419 -21.35 -24.44 -0.21
C ASP A 419 -19.82 -24.29 -0.31
N HIS A 420 -19.30 -23.07 -0.13
CA HIS A 420 -17.87 -22.77 -0.35
C HIS A 420 -17.00 -22.97 0.89
N TYR A 421 -17.59 -22.89 2.09
CA TYR A 421 -16.87 -22.93 3.35
C TYR A 421 -17.30 -24.07 4.28
N VAL A 422 -18.57 -24.16 4.63
CA VAL A 422 -19.05 -25.14 5.63
C VAL A 422 -18.95 -26.57 5.10
N MET A 423 -19.43 -26.80 3.86
CA MET A 423 -19.41 -28.09 3.19
C MET A 423 -18.05 -28.43 2.56
N ASN A 424 -17.15 -27.47 2.48
CA ASN A 424 -15.85 -27.68 1.86
C ASN A 424 -14.96 -28.58 2.73
N PRO A 425 -14.59 -29.79 2.28
CA PRO A 425 -13.81 -30.74 3.08
C PRO A 425 -12.46 -30.19 3.55
N LYS A 426 -11.91 -29.18 2.84
CA LYS A 426 -10.67 -28.50 3.21
C LYS A 426 -10.73 -27.86 4.60
N TYR A 427 -11.91 -27.37 5.01
CA TYR A 427 -12.11 -26.63 6.26
C TYR A 427 -12.78 -27.47 7.36
N ARG A 428 -12.80 -28.80 7.20
CA ARG A 428 -13.46 -29.70 8.14
C ARG A 428 -12.95 -29.50 9.58
N GLY A 429 -13.91 -29.24 10.48
CA GLY A 429 -13.65 -29.02 11.89
C GLY A 429 -12.98 -27.69 12.22
N LEU A 430 -13.02 -26.70 11.31
CA LEU A 430 -12.75 -25.29 11.63
C LEU A 430 -13.99 -24.56 12.15
N TRP A 431 -15.19 -25.04 11.81
CA TRP A 431 -16.46 -24.55 12.32
C TRP A 431 -16.77 -25.13 13.70
#